data_AF-A0A0A8Y002-F1
#
_entry.id   AF-A0A0A8Y002-F1
#
_cell.length_a   1.000
_cell.length_b   1.000
_cell.length_c   1.000
_cell.angle_alpha   90.00
_cell.angle_beta   90.00
_cell.angle_gamma   90.00
#
_symmetry.space_group_name_H-M   'P 1'
#
loop_
_entity.id
_entity.type
_entity.pdbx_description
1 polymer ?
#
loop_
_entity_poly.entity_id
_entity_poly.type
_entity_poly.pdbx_seq_one_letter_code
_entity_poly.pdbx_strand_id
1 'polypeptide(L)'
;MATASCLFAYIRSLLAAHFGLKASKEFFSGFMDSVFKAPMLFFDSTPTGRIMTQASSDLSILDFDIPYTMTFVISETIEVAATLVIMIMVTWQVVLVVFLL
;
A
#
# COMPACT_ATOMS: atom_id res chain seq x y z
N MET A 1 -22.75 15.20 -2.65
CA MET A 1 -21.28 15.08 -2.66
C MET A 1 -20.76 14.52 -1.34
N ALA A 2 -21.01 15.14 -0.18
CA ALA A 2 -20.50 14.68 1.12
C ALA A 2 -20.83 13.20 1.46
N THR A 3 -22.05 12.75 1.19
CA THR A 3 -22.48 11.36 1.47
C THR A 3 -21.75 10.33 0.61
N ALA A 4 -21.50 10.63 -0.67
CA ALA A 4 -20.77 9.76 -1.57
C ALA A 4 -19.28 9.67 -1.19
N SER A 5 -18.67 10.79 -0.81
CA SER A 5 -17.28 10.82 -0.32
C SER A 5 -17.12 10.07 1.02
N CYS A 6 -18.11 10.17 1.93
CA CYS A 6 -18.09 9.38 3.17
C CYS A 6 -18.20 7.88 2.90
N LEU A 7 -19.12 7.46 2.02
CA LEU A 7 -19.29 6.06 1.65
C LEU A 7 -18.03 5.51 0.97
N PHE A 8 -17.43 6.27 0.06
CA PHE A 8 -16.20 5.90 -0.60
C PHE A 8 -15.03 5.77 0.38
N ALA A 9 -14.87 6.73 1.30
CA ALA A 9 -13.84 6.66 2.33
C ALA A 9 -14.02 5.44 3.25
N TYR A 10 -15.27 5.11 3.59
CA TYR A 10 -15.59 3.95 4.41
C TYR A 10 -15.24 2.63 3.69
N ILE A 11 -15.69 2.46 2.44
CA ILE A 11 -15.37 1.27 1.63
C ILE A 11 -13.84 1.13 1.45
N ARG A 12 -13.14 2.24 1.20
CA ARG A 12 -11.68 2.25 1.09
C ARG A 12 -11.01 1.77 2.38
N SER A 13 -11.47 2.24 3.53
CA SER A 13 -10.89 1.81 4.82
C SER A 13 -11.11 0.32 5.08
N LEU A 14 -12.28 -0.22 4.72
CA LEU A 14 -12.57 -1.64 4.84
C LEU A 14 -11.69 -2.49 3.90
N LEU A 15 -11.53 -2.07 2.65
CA LEU A 15 -10.67 -2.75 1.69
C LEU A 15 -9.21 -2.72 2.15
N ALA A 16 -8.71 -1.56 2.58
CA ALA A 16 -7.34 -1.42 3.09
C ALA A 16 -7.09 -2.34 4.29
N ALA A 17 -8.02 -2.37 5.25
CA ALA A 17 -7.92 -3.27 6.40
C ALA A 17 -7.96 -4.76 5.98
N HIS A 18 -8.81 -5.12 5.02
CA HIS A 18 -8.92 -6.49 4.55
C HIS A 18 -7.67 -6.95 3.78
N PHE A 19 -7.13 -6.10 2.90
CA PHE A 19 -5.89 -6.38 2.17
C PHE A 19 -4.68 -6.42 3.10
N GLY A 20 -4.58 -5.49 4.06
CA GLY A 20 -3.56 -5.52 5.11
C GLY A 20 -3.61 -6.83 5.90
N LEU A 21 -4.78 -7.18 6.45
CA LEU A 21 -4.93 -8.43 7.21
C LEU A 21 -4.58 -9.68 6.36
N LYS A 22 -4.97 -9.70 5.09
CA LYS A 22 -4.64 -10.82 4.18
C LYS A 22 -3.13 -10.89 3.90
N ALA A 23 -2.48 -9.75 3.62
CA ALA A 23 -1.04 -9.69 3.41
C ALA A 23 -0.27 -10.11 4.68
N SER A 24 -0.72 -9.62 5.84
CA SER A 24 -0.18 -9.92 7.15
C SER A 24 -0.23 -11.43 7.45
N LYS A 25 -1.36 -12.06 7.14
CA LYS A 25 -1.56 -13.51 7.30
C LYS A 25 -0.67 -14.36 6.38
N GLU A 26 -0.56 -14.00 5.11
CA GLU A 26 0.31 -14.71 4.16
C GLU A 26 1.79 -14.58 4.54
N PHE A 27 2.22 -13.38 4.95
CA PHE A 27 3.58 -13.14 5.44
C PHE A 27 3.88 -13.97 6.68
N PHE A 28 2.99 -13.98 7.67
CA PHE A 28 3.15 -14.76 8.89
C PHE A 28 3.19 -16.27 8.61
N SER A 29 2.34 -16.76 7.70
CA SER A 29 2.33 -18.16 7.28
C SER A 29 3.65 -18.59 6.63
N GLY A 30 4.17 -17.79 5.69
CA GLY A 30 5.47 -18.06 5.05
C GLY A 30 6.66 -17.94 5.99
N PHE A 31 6.58 -17.00 6.95
CA PHE A 31 7.58 -16.86 8.01
C PHE A 31 7.60 -18.09 8.92
N MET A 32 6.44 -18.56 9.38
CA MET A 32 6.33 -19.77 10.19
C MET A 32 6.88 -21.00 9.45
N ASP A 33 6.52 -21.21 8.18
CA ASP A 33 7.02 -22.35 7.41
C ASP A 33 8.56 -22.31 7.26
N SER A 34 9.15 -21.13 7.06
CA SER A 34 10.61 -20.97 7.02
C SER A 34 11.27 -21.21 8.38
N VAL A 35 10.65 -20.76 9.47
CA VAL A 35 11.14 -20.97 10.84
C VAL A 35 11.08 -22.45 11.24
N PHE A 36 10.01 -23.17 10.90
CA PHE A 36 9.89 -24.59 11.20
C PHE A 36 10.81 -25.47 10.35
N LYS A 37 11.19 -25.02 9.14
CA LYS A 37 12.23 -25.68 8.32
C LYS A 37 13.65 -25.36 8.77
N ALA A 38 13.87 -24.37 9.64
CA ALA A 38 15.19 -24.06 10.15
C ALA A 38 15.63 -25.11 11.19
N PRO A 39 16.89 -25.59 11.14
CA PRO A 39 17.39 -26.60 12.07
C PRO A 39 17.38 -26.07 13.51
N MET A 40 17.11 -26.97 14.46
CA MET A 40 16.93 -26.68 15.90
C MET A 40 18.10 -25.92 16.55
N LEU A 41 19.28 -25.90 15.93
CA LEU A 41 20.46 -25.10 16.32
C LEU A 41 20.26 -23.58 16.23
N PHE A 42 19.34 -23.11 15.37
CA PHE A 42 19.04 -21.67 15.20
C PHE A 42 18.25 -21.09 16.39
N PHE A 43 17.55 -21.96 17.13
CA PHE A 43 16.77 -21.59 18.32
C PHE A 43 17.64 -21.40 19.58
N ASP A 44 18.84 -21.96 19.62
CA ASP A 44 19.76 -21.89 20.77
C ASP A 44 20.85 -20.80 20.65
N SER A 45 21.18 -20.36 19.43
CA SER A 45 22.34 -19.47 19.17
C SER A 45 21.97 -18.01 18.86
N THR A 46 20.69 -17.70 18.70
CA THR A 46 20.19 -16.36 18.40
C THR A 46 18.96 -16.11 19.26
N PRO A 47 18.76 -14.91 19.84
CA PRO A 47 17.54 -14.63 20.55
C PRO A 47 16.40 -14.63 19.51
N THR A 48 15.69 -15.75 19.38
CA THR A 48 14.54 -15.94 18.48
C THR A 48 13.51 -14.81 18.66
N GLY A 49 13.46 -14.23 19.87
CA GLY A 49 12.72 -13.00 20.16
C GLY A 49 13.09 -11.82 19.26
N ARG A 50 14.38 -11.56 18.97
CA ARG A 50 14.81 -10.42 18.13
C ARG A 50 14.35 -10.55 16.68
N ILE A 51 14.44 -11.74 16.10
CA ILE A 51 13.99 -11.99 14.71
C ILE A 51 12.46 -11.85 14.64
N MET A 52 11.72 -12.38 15.61
CA MET A 52 10.28 -12.23 15.69
C MET A 52 9.85 -10.77 15.92
N THR A 53 10.57 -10.02 16.77
CA THR A 53 10.29 -8.60 17.02
C THR A 53 10.55 -7.76 15.75
N GLN A 54 11.58 -8.11 14.99
CA GLN A 54 11.90 -7.44 13.74
C GLN A 54 10.89 -7.79 12.64
N ALA A 55 10.51 -9.06 12.50
CA ALA A 55 9.45 -9.47 11.59
C ALA A 55 8.09 -8.82 11.93
N SER A 56 7.74 -8.69 13.21
CA SER A 56 6.54 -7.96 13.64
C SER A 56 6.63 -6.46 13.36
N SER A 57 7.81 -5.85 13.53
CA SER A 57 8.05 -4.45 13.15
C SER A 57 7.88 -4.27 11.65
N ASP A 58 8.49 -5.14 10.84
CA ASP A 58 8.40 -5.10 9.38
C ASP A 58 6.95 -5.31 8.91
N LEU A 59 6.21 -6.22 9.54
CA LEU A 59 4.80 -6.45 9.30
C LEU A 59 3.94 -5.22 9.60
N SER A 60 4.23 -4.51 10.70
CA SER A 60 3.54 -3.27 11.03
C SER A 60 3.80 -2.17 10.00
N ILE A 61 5.02 -2.07 9.48
CA ILE A 61 5.35 -1.15 8.39
C ILE A 61 4.59 -1.56 7.13
N LEU A 62 4.52 -2.86 6.82
CA LEU A 62 3.76 -3.40 5.69
C LEU A 62 2.26 -3.09 5.79
N ASP A 63 1.68 -3.20 6.98
CA ASP A 63 0.24 -2.99 7.22
C ASP A 63 -0.15 -1.51 7.26
N PHE A 64 0.76 -0.59 7.57
CA PHE A 64 0.45 0.85 7.64
C PHE A 64 1.04 1.67 6.49
N ASP A 65 2.31 1.47 6.16
CA ASP A 65 3.06 2.30 5.22
C ASP A 65 2.72 1.98 3.76
N ILE A 66 2.48 0.70 3.43
CA ILE A 66 2.05 0.30 2.08
C ILE A 66 0.69 0.87 1.73
N PRO A 67 -0.39 0.69 2.54
CA PRO A 67 -1.67 1.28 2.20
C PRO A 67 -1.64 2.81 2.22
N TYR A 68 -0.80 3.44 3.06
CA TYR A 68 -0.61 4.88 3.07
C TYR A 68 0.01 5.37 1.74
N THR A 69 1.16 4.82 1.37
CA THR A 69 1.88 5.17 0.13
C THR A 69 1.04 4.84 -1.11
N MET A 70 0.35 3.71 -1.11
CA MET A 70 -0.55 3.32 -2.20
C MET A 70 -1.74 4.28 -2.33
N THR A 71 -2.31 4.73 -1.21
CA THR A 71 -3.38 5.74 -1.23
C THR A 71 -2.85 7.05 -1.80
N PHE A 72 -1.67 7.50 -1.36
CA PHE A 72 -1.03 8.71 -1.87
C PHE A 72 -0.82 8.65 -3.38
N VAL A 73 -0.20 7.58 -3.89
CA VAL A 73 0.05 7.41 -5.33
C VAL A 73 -1.25 7.41 -6.13
N ILE A 74 -2.30 6.72 -5.65
CA ILE A 74 -3.61 6.69 -6.33
C ILE A 74 -4.23 8.08 -6.36
N SER A 75 -4.21 8.81 -5.24
CA SER A 75 -4.74 10.18 -5.14
C SER A 75 -4.04 11.13 -6.11
N GLU A 76 -2.70 11.16 -6.08
CA GLU A 76 -1.89 12.01 -6.97
C GLU A 76 -2.13 11.64 -8.45
N THR A 77 -2.22 10.35 -8.78
CA THR A 77 -2.49 9.90 -10.15
C THR A 77 -3.85 10.38 -10.65
N ILE A 78 -4.89 10.29 -9.80
CA ILE A 78 -6.24 10.76 -10.14
C ILE A 78 -6.24 12.28 -10.33
N GLU A 79 -5.55 13.03 -9.48
CA GLU A 79 -5.46 14.49 -9.56
C GLU A 79 -4.75 14.95 -10.84
N VAL A 80 -3.61 14.34 -11.17
CA VAL A 80 -2.88 14.63 -12.42
C VAL A 80 -3.74 14.28 -13.63
N ALA A 81 -4.40 13.11 -13.64
CA ALA A 81 -5.28 12.72 -14.73
C ALA A 81 -6.46 13.69 -14.90
N ALA A 82 -7.11 14.08 -13.80
CA ALA A 82 -8.21 15.04 -13.83
C ALA A 82 -7.76 16.41 -14.37
N THR A 83 -6.60 16.90 -13.91
CA THR A 83 -6.02 18.16 -14.37
C THR A 83 -5.71 18.11 -15.86
N LEU A 84 -5.13 17.01 -16.33
CA LEU A 84 -4.80 16.81 -17.74
C LEU A 84 -6.06 16.77 -18.63
N VAL A 85 -7.12 16.10 -18.17
CA VAL A 85 -8.42 16.10 -18.86
C VAL A 85 -9.02 17.50 -18.94
N ILE A 86 -8.99 18.25 -17.83
CA ILE A 86 -9.50 19.63 -17.80
C ILE A 86 -8.69 20.53 -18.75
N MET A 87 -7.36 20.41 -18.75
CA MET A 87 -6.47 21.16 -19.65
C MET A 87 -6.77 20.89 -21.12
N ILE A 88 -7.03 19.64 -21.50
CA ILE A 88 -7.40 19.28 -22.88
C ILE A 88 -8.77 19.89 -23.24
N MET A 89 -9.74 19.84 -22.33
CA MET A 89 -11.10 20.31 -22.60
C MET A 89 -11.20 21.84 -22.66
N VAL A 90 -10.54 22.54 -21.75
CA VAL A 90 -10.66 24.00 -21.59
C VAL A 90 -9.68 24.75 -22.48
N THR A 91 -8.49 24.20 -22.68
CA THR A 91 -7.37 24.85 -23.38
C THR A 91 -6.79 23.95 -24.48
N TRP A 92 -7.63 23.46 -25.39
CA TRP A 92 -7.20 22.63 -26.52
C TRP A 92 -6.11 23.31 -27.37
N GLN A 93 -6.09 24.64 -27.42
CA GLN A 93 -5.05 25.43 -28.10
C GLN A 93 -3.66 25.26 -27.46
N VAL A 94 -3.57 25.09 -26.14
CA VAL A 94 -2.29 24.94 -25.43
C VAL A 94 -1.67 23.57 -25.68
N VAL A 95 -2.48 22.52 -25.81
CA VAL A 95 -2.03 21.16 -26.15
C VAL A 95 -1.40 21.13 -27.55
N LEU A 96 -1.99 21.82 -28.52
CA LEU A 96 -1.42 21.96 -29.86
C LEU A 96 -0.07 22.69 -29.84
N VAL A 97 0.09 23.72 -29.02
CA VAL A 97 1.35 24.47 -28.91
C VAL A 97 2.46 23.62 -28.29
N VAL A 98 2.16 22.83 -27.24
CA VAL A 98 3.14 21.93 -26.60
C VAL A 98 3.57 20.78 -27.51
N PHE A 99 2.68 20.29 -28.38
CA PHE A 99 3.00 19.19 -29.29
C PHE A 99 3.71 19.64 -30.57
N LEU A 100 3.62 20.93 -30.92
CA LEU A 100 4.17 21.51 -32.15
C LEU A 100 5.52 22.24 -31.92
N LEU A 101 5.89 22.46 -30.65
CA LEU A 101 7.22 22.89 -30.19
C LEU A 101 8.11 21.68 -29.89
#